data_AF-A0A845X0K4-F1
#
_entry.id   AF-A0A845X0K4-F1
#
_cell.length_a   1.000
_cell.length_b   1.000
_cell.length_c   1.000
_cell.angle_alpha   90.00
_cell.angle_beta   90.00
_cell.angle_gamma   90.00
#
_symmetry.space_group_name_H-M   'P 1'
#
loop_
_entity.id
_entity.type
_entity.pdbx_description
1 polymer ?
#
loop_
_entity_poly.entity_id
_entity_poly.type
_entity_poly.pdbx_seq_one_letter_code
_entity_poly.pdbx_strand_id
1 'polypeptide(L)'
;MPALNILCLNFTLKPRPEISNVSALWQAIAQLYQQREDCIIEQFRPIDDLADFSTQFAALQAADIVILGLPLVRGRSSSVYAQFQEQLQSACQNYPDPQTGRSPLYNTVLGVMAIGDAAGGQAEIAQICYDWGQLGCINPPQNTMTWFQPLDTTAEFIEAKGHKSKAVNRAARLLVENSVALAKLLRQQPLNTNVNAINQAVQAIANATQPERGALLVPQVISATPEANSEAIAAHHIPKRIWTMVQAGIERGFTMKVLSLNDRLFRAEREGKGFIYKIYPGYFSFRRQYADYDAEKLKSHKLNQMHEQGLPVPINYGVFGSFAEIPLEQLVFPLVAKPDSGSLSQNVFTQLADVVQLQEAVGAIAASGETIKLESQISGQDYRVLIVNHQYAGCVERRPANVVGDGEHTILELFEQRNQESGRGDRYEGHTTLHQLVFDATSRRLLDEVGYTLETVLPAGELFYLQTKITAALGADYVDCTEDLHPSIIQACEAFAQQFSTLTLGFDLITMDISRPLAETQGAFNEYNFLPYVDLHEHCNIGRQRPVCRLVWDYIEANAERVVTREFKPF
;
A
#
# COMPACT_ATOMS: atom_id res chain seq x y z
N MET A 1 16.50 -37.67 24.38
CA MET A 1 16.49 -36.92 23.11
C MET A 1 17.74 -36.07 23.09
N PRO A 2 18.35 -35.80 21.92
CA PRO A 2 19.44 -34.82 21.83
C PRO A 2 19.00 -33.46 22.41
N ALA A 3 19.94 -32.61 22.81
CA ALA A 3 19.64 -31.25 23.27
C ALA A 3 19.08 -30.41 22.12
N LEU A 4 18.16 -29.48 22.42
CA LEU A 4 17.59 -28.52 21.48
C LEU A 4 18.59 -27.39 21.22
N ASN A 5 18.79 -27.03 19.97
CA ASN A 5 19.60 -25.90 19.55
C ASN A 5 18.72 -24.64 19.54
N ILE A 6 19.10 -23.67 20.37
CA ILE A 6 18.42 -22.39 20.52
C ILE A 6 19.32 -21.31 19.93
N LEU A 7 18.87 -20.69 18.85
CA LEU A 7 19.59 -19.60 18.19
C LEU A 7 18.96 -18.26 18.56
N CYS A 8 19.76 -17.34 19.11
CA CYS A 8 19.35 -15.95 19.29
C CYS A 8 20.01 -15.06 18.23
N LEU A 9 19.19 -14.32 17.47
CA LEU A 9 19.64 -13.29 16.53
C LEU A 9 19.30 -11.92 17.10
N ASN A 10 20.31 -11.18 17.58
CA ASN A 10 20.11 -9.85 18.16
C ASN A 10 20.36 -8.76 17.11
N PHE A 11 19.28 -8.18 16.59
CA PHE A 11 19.28 -7.15 15.55
C PHE A 11 19.44 -5.72 16.10
N THR A 12 20.07 -5.56 17.26
CA THR A 12 20.51 -4.25 17.76
C THR A 12 21.37 -3.51 16.73
N LEU A 13 21.28 -2.19 16.70
CA LEU A 13 22.18 -1.34 15.91
C LEU A 13 23.52 -1.07 16.60
N LYS A 14 23.67 -1.52 17.85
CA LYS A 14 24.86 -1.31 18.70
C LYS A 14 25.84 -2.49 18.60
N PRO A 15 27.00 -2.37 17.92
CA PRO A 15 27.99 -3.44 17.81
C PRO A 15 28.66 -3.74 19.16
N ARG A 16 29.25 -4.92 19.33
CA ARG A 16 30.04 -5.22 20.55
C ARG A 16 31.27 -4.30 20.62
N PRO A 17 31.66 -3.82 21.82
CA PRO A 17 31.18 -4.20 23.15
C PRO A 17 30.01 -3.37 23.68
N GLU A 18 29.33 -2.57 22.86
CA GLU A 18 28.27 -1.67 23.34
C GLU A 18 27.10 -2.42 24.00
N ILE A 19 26.58 -1.79 25.05
CA ILE A 19 25.45 -2.29 25.83
C ILE A 19 24.16 -2.10 25.01
N SER A 20 23.44 -3.21 24.83
CA SER A 20 22.19 -3.26 24.09
C SER A 20 21.06 -3.69 25.02
N ASN A 21 19.96 -2.94 25.04
CA ASN A 21 18.78 -3.32 25.82
C ASN A 21 18.15 -4.64 25.33
N VAL A 22 18.26 -4.94 24.02
CA VAL A 22 17.86 -6.26 23.47
C VAL A 22 18.69 -7.38 24.10
N SER A 23 20.00 -7.13 24.34
CA SER A 23 20.86 -8.13 25.02
C SER A 23 20.44 -8.32 26.48
N ALA A 24 20.05 -7.26 27.18
CA ALA A 24 19.55 -7.37 28.54
C ALA A 24 18.18 -8.08 28.60
N LEU A 25 17.31 -7.86 27.61
CA LEU A 25 16.04 -8.56 27.48
C LEU A 25 16.26 -10.06 27.21
N TRP A 26 17.21 -10.39 26.33
CA TRP A 26 17.64 -11.77 26.05
C TRP A 26 18.09 -12.51 27.30
N GLN A 27 18.87 -11.87 28.18
CA GLN A 27 19.36 -12.50 29.41
C GLN A 27 18.23 -13.08 30.27
N ALA A 28 17.03 -12.46 30.25
CA ALA A 28 15.89 -12.94 31.02
C ALA A 28 15.30 -14.27 30.51
N ILE A 29 15.48 -14.61 29.22
CA ILE A 29 15.08 -15.93 28.68
C ILE A 29 16.26 -16.89 28.53
N ALA A 30 17.47 -16.40 28.28
CA ALA A 30 18.68 -17.23 28.22
C ALA A 30 18.88 -18.01 29.52
N GLN A 31 18.67 -17.37 30.68
CA GLN A 31 18.73 -18.03 31.99
C GLN A 31 17.71 -19.17 32.12
N LEU A 32 16.51 -19.01 31.56
CA LEU A 32 15.46 -20.02 31.62
C LEU A 32 15.78 -21.21 30.71
N TYR A 33 16.35 -20.99 29.53
CA TYR A 33 16.86 -22.07 28.68
C TYR A 33 18.07 -22.79 29.33
N GLN A 34 19.01 -22.04 29.93
CA GLN A 34 20.19 -22.60 30.61
C GLN A 34 19.87 -23.43 31.85
N GLN A 35 18.73 -23.18 32.51
CA GLN A 35 18.24 -24.01 33.61
C GLN A 35 17.81 -25.41 33.15
N ARG A 36 17.76 -25.65 31.84
CA ARG A 36 17.39 -26.93 31.26
C ARG A 36 18.64 -27.61 30.70
N GLU A 37 18.90 -28.85 31.14
CA GLU A 37 20.04 -29.65 30.68
C GLU A 37 19.92 -30.07 29.20
N ASP A 38 18.75 -29.87 28.59
CA ASP A 38 18.42 -30.29 27.24
C ASP A 38 18.39 -29.14 26.22
N CYS A 39 19.03 -28.01 26.50
CA CYS A 39 19.11 -26.85 25.60
C CYS A 39 20.57 -26.39 25.41
N ILE A 40 20.96 -26.15 24.16
CA ILE A 40 22.24 -25.54 23.78
C ILE A 40 21.91 -24.18 23.16
N ILE A 41 22.62 -23.14 23.60
CA ILE A 41 22.34 -21.77 23.17
C ILE A 41 23.49 -21.25 22.32
N GLU A 42 23.15 -20.72 21.15
CA GLU A 42 24.03 -19.95 20.30
C GLU A 42 23.46 -18.55 20.10
N GLN A 43 24.32 -17.53 19.99
CA GLN A 43 23.89 -16.15 19.83
C GLN A 43 24.76 -15.41 18.83
N PHE A 44 24.10 -14.86 17.81
CA PHE A 44 24.69 -13.89 16.91
C PHE A 44 24.12 -12.50 17.16
N ARG A 45 24.93 -11.50 16.85
CA ARG A 45 24.53 -10.10 16.80
C ARG A 45 24.92 -9.61 15.40
N PRO A 46 24.02 -9.65 14.40
CA PRO A 46 24.40 -9.50 12.99
C PRO A 46 25.13 -8.20 12.65
N ILE A 47 24.95 -7.12 13.43
CA ILE A 47 25.72 -5.87 13.24
C ILE A 47 27.22 -6.03 13.50
N ASP A 48 27.65 -7.06 14.24
CA ASP A 48 29.08 -7.32 14.51
C ASP A 48 29.82 -7.80 13.24
N ASP A 49 29.11 -8.47 12.32
CA ASP A 49 29.60 -8.88 11.00
C ASP A 49 28.43 -9.07 10.02
N LEU A 50 28.09 -8.00 9.29
CA LEU A 50 26.99 -8.00 8.32
C LEU A 50 27.29 -8.82 7.05
N ALA A 51 28.56 -9.11 6.78
CA ALA A 51 28.97 -9.87 5.60
C ALA A 51 28.86 -11.39 5.84
N ASP A 52 28.93 -11.83 7.09
CA ASP A 52 28.88 -13.25 7.47
C ASP A 52 27.44 -13.80 7.60
N PHE A 53 26.62 -13.56 6.57
CA PHE A 53 25.29 -14.15 6.49
C PHE A 53 25.36 -15.69 6.39
N SER A 54 26.39 -16.24 5.73
CA SER A 54 26.53 -17.68 5.53
C SER A 54 26.61 -18.46 6.84
N THR A 55 27.39 -17.99 7.82
CA THR A 55 27.52 -18.68 9.11
C THR A 55 26.22 -18.55 9.90
N GLN A 56 25.59 -17.37 9.88
CA GLN A 56 24.31 -17.12 10.53
C GLN A 56 23.18 -17.99 9.94
N PHE A 57 23.17 -18.16 8.62
CA PHE A 57 22.22 -19.02 7.93
C PHE A 57 22.43 -20.50 8.23
N ALA A 58 23.69 -20.97 8.30
CA ALA A 58 23.99 -22.34 8.72
C ALA A 58 23.52 -22.62 10.15
N ALA A 59 23.72 -21.67 11.07
CA ALA A 59 23.23 -21.76 12.44
C ALA A 59 21.68 -21.77 12.49
N LEU A 60 21.02 -20.96 11.64
CA LEU A 60 19.56 -20.96 11.49
C LEU A 60 19.03 -22.33 11.05
N GLN A 61 19.67 -22.96 10.07
CA GLN A 61 19.28 -24.30 9.58
C GLN A 61 19.45 -25.38 10.64
N ALA A 62 20.39 -25.22 11.57
CA ALA A 62 20.64 -26.15 12.66
C ALA A 62 19.76 -25.90 13.90
N ALA A 63 19.02 -24.80 13.94
CA ALA A 63 18.24 -24.38 15.10
C ALA A 63 16.88 -25.09 15.18
N ASP A 64 16.55 -25.61 16.37
CA ASP A 64 15.19 -26.08 16.67
C ASP A 64 14.30 -24.91 17.08
N ILE A 65 14.89 -23.89 17.72
CA ILE A 65 14.21 -22.68 18.18
C ILE A 65 15.04 -21.48 17.77
N VAL A 66 14.41 -20.53 17.09
CA VAL A 66 15.01 -19.24 16.72
C VAL A 66 14.32 -18.14 17.48
N ILE A 67 15.10 -17.33 18.21
CA ILE A 67 14.63 -16.14 18.90
C ILE A 67 15.18 -14.89 18.21
N LEU A 68 14.29 -14.08 17.68
CA LEU A 68 14.62 -12.78 17.09
C LEU A 68 14.60 -11.71 18.18
N GLY A 69 15.70 -10.99 18.38
CA GLY A 69 15.80 -9.85 19.28
C GLY A 69 15.75 -8.54 18.50
N LEU A 70 14.66 -7.79 18.63
CA LEU A 70 14.37 -6.63 17.81
C LEU A 70 14.37 -5.34 18.65
N PRO A 71 15.23 -4.35 18.34
CA PRO A 71 14.95 -2.99 18.74
C PRO A 71 13.82 -2.45 17.83
N LEU A 72 12.86 -1.77 18.44
CA LEU A 72 11.78 -1.09 17.76
C LEU A 72 11.97 0.42 17.89
N VAL A 73 11.96 1.10 16.75
CA VAL A 73 12.06 2.56 16.66
C VAL A 73 10.91 3.04 15.80
N ARG A 74 10.03 3.87 16.36
CA ARG A 74 8.80 4.35 15.70
C ARG A 74 7.95 3.20 15.16
N GLY A 75 7.87 2.11 15.94
CA GLY A 75 7.12 0.92 15.57
C GLY A 75 7.70 0.10 14.43
N ARG A 76 8.98 0.28 14.06
CA ARG A 76 9.68 -0.50 13.01
C ARG A 76 10.91 -1.20 13.55
N SER A 77 11.23 -2.35 12.96
CA SER A 77 12.46 -3.11 13.20
C SER A 77 13.70 -2.39 12.67
N SER A 78 14.89 -2.82 13.08
CA SER A 78 16.14 -2.20 12.64
C SER A 78 16.45 -2.46 11.16
N SER A 79 17.20 -1.56 10.54
CA SER A 79 17.74 -1.77 9.19
C SER A 79 18.57 -3.05 9.07
N VAL A 80 19.24 -3.46 10.15
CA VAL A 80 20.00 -4.72 10.21
C VAL A 80 19.09 -5.94 10.09
N TYR A 81 17.91 -5.91 10.71
CA TYR A 81 16.91 -6.95 10.53
C TYR A 81 16.36 -6.96 9.10
N ALA A 82 16.03 -5.79 8.54
CA ALA A 82 15.51 -5.69 7.18
C ALA A 82 16.49 -6.30 6.14
N GLN A 83 17.78 -5.93 6.22
CA GLN A 83 18.81 -6.49 5.33
C GLN A 83 18.95 -8.01 5.51
N PHE A 84 18.91 -8.50 6.75
CA PHE A 84 18.95 -9.92 7.04
C PHE A 84 17.73 -10.66 6.47
N GLN A 85 16.54 -10.09 6.59
CA GLN A 85 15.30 -10.67 6.08
C GLN A 85 15.32 -10.81 4.56
N GLU A 86 15.81 -9.80 3.82
CA GLU A 86 15.97 -9.86 2.36
C GLU A 86 16.90 -11.01 1.94
N GLN A 87 18.05 -11.13 2.61
CA GLN A 87 19.01 -12.22 2.37
C GLN A 87 18.40 -13.59 2.71
N LEU A 88 17.66 -13.67 3.82
CA LEU A 88 17.01 -14.90 4.27
C LEU A 88 15.92 -15.39 3.31
N GLN A 89 15.07 -14.48 2.83
CA GLN A 89 14.02 -14.82 1.86
C GLN A 89 14.63 -15.35 0.57
N SER A 90 15.65 -14.68 0.05
CA SER A 90 16.39 -15.15 -1.12
C SER A 90 17.01 -16.52 -0.89
N ALA A 91 17.66 -16.75 0.27
CA ALA A 91 18.26 -18.04 0.60
C ALA A 91 17.21 -19.17 0.69
N CYS A 92 16.09 -18.94 1.37
CA CYS A 92 15.05 -19.97 1.53
C CYS A 92 14.37 -20.33 0.22
N GLN A 93 14.23 -19.38 -0.72
CA GLN A 93 13.69 -19.64 -2.06
C GLN A 93 14.65 -20.41 -2.96
N ASN A 94 15.96 -20.14 -2.84
CA ASN A 94 16.97 -20.74 -3.70
C ASN A 94 17.46 -22.11 -3.22
N TYR A 95 17.26 -22.44 -1.94
CA TYR A 95 17.75 -23.68 -1.33
C TYR A 95 16.65 -24.51 -0.64
N PRO A 96 15.48 -24.77 -1.26
CA PRO A 96 14.52 -25.70 -0.65
C PRO A 96 15.10 -27.11 -0.60
N ASP A 97 14.61 -27.92 0.34
CA ASP A 97 14.90 -29.35 0.40
C ASP A 97 14.52 -30.00 -0.95
N PRO A 98 15.47 -30.60 -1.69
CA PRO A 98 15.19 -31.06 -3.06
C PRO A 98 14.16 -32.18 -3.14
N GLN A 99 14.00 -32.97 -2.08
CA GLN A 99 13.08 -34.11 -2.06
C GLN A 99 11.65 -33.68 -1.70
N THR A 100 11.54 -32.72 -0.79
CA THR A 100 10.26 -32.33 -0.19
C THR A 100 9.78 -30.93 -0.60
N GLY A 101 10.64 -30.10 -1.17
CA GLY A 101 10.36 -28.71 -1.55
C GLY A 101 10.20 -27.77 -0.35
N ARG A 102 10.52 -28.23 0.86
CA ARG A 102 10.36 -27.46 2.09
C ARG A 102 11.47 -26.42 2.21
N SER A 103 11.11 -25.26 2.77
CA SER A 103 12.11 -24.26 3.18
C SER A 103 13.12 -24.86 4.16
N PRO A 104 14.38 -24.39 4.18
CA PRO A 104 15.37 -24.78 5.16
C PRO A 104 14.97 -24.58 6.63
N LEU A 105 14.00 -23.71 6.90
CA LEU A 105 13.54 -23.39 8.25
C LEU A 105 12.26 -24.15 8.67
N TYR A 106 11.83 -25.14 7.88
CA TYR A 106 10.62 -25.91 8.17
C TYR A 106 10.81 -26.72 9.46
N ASN A 107 9.80 -26.69 10.35
CA ASN A 107 9.84 -27.27 11.71
C ASN A 107 10.68 -26.50 12.74
N THR A 108 11.19 -25.32 12.41
CA THR A 108 11.84 -24.46 13.39
C THR A 108 10.79 -23.66 14.17
N VAL A 109 10.92 -23.61 15.49
CA VAL A 109 10.02 -22.84 16.36
C VAL A 109 10.49 -21.38 16.43
N LEU A 110 9.58 -20.43 16.20
CA LEU A 110 9.89 -19.01 16.26
C LEU A 110 9.51 -18.40 17.61
N GLY A 111 10.42 -17.61 18.19
CA GLY A 111 10.10 -16.65 19.24
C GLY A 111 10.58 -15.25 18.87
N VAL A 112 9.89 -14.24 19.37
CA VAL A 112 10.22 -12.83 19.11
C VAL A 112 10.35 -12.08 20.42
N MET A 113 11.50 -11.45 20.63
CA MET A 113 11.69 -10.46 21.66
C MET A 113 11.75 -9.08 21.02
N ALA A 114 11.01 -8.13 21.59
CA ALA A 114 11.03 -6.78 21.07
C ALA A 114 11.12 -5.75 22.18
N ILE A 115 11.85 -4.67 21.90
CA ILE A 115 12.05 -3.59 22.85
C ILE A 115 12.01 -2.23 22.15
N GLY A 116 11.23 -1.28 22.65
CA GLY A 116 11.16 0.05 22.03
C GLY A 116 9.91 0.82 22.42
N ASP A 117 9.47 1.74 21.56
CA ASP A 117 8.25 2.51 21.76
C ASP A 117 6.99 1.66 21.60
N ALA A 118 5.95 1.99 22.38
CA ALA A 118 4.69 1.24 22.38
C ALA A 118 3.90 1.42 21.06
N ALA A 119 4.13 2.52 20.34
CA ALA A 119 3.37 2.87 19.14
C ALA A 119 3.84 2.06 17.93
N GLY A 120 2.97 1.20 17.38
CA GLY A 120 3.21 0.44 16.14
C GLY A 120 4.02 -0.84 16.29
N GLY A 121 4.73 -1.03 17.40
CA GLY A 121 5.58 -2.21 17.63
C GLY A 121 4.88 -3.57 17.55
N GLN A 122 3.61 -3.65 17.94
CA GLN A 122 2.84 -4.90 17.82
C GLN A 122 2.51 -5.29 16.37
N ALA A 123 2.28 -4.31 15.49
CA ALA A 123 2.00 -4.57 14.08
C ALA A 123 3.25 -5.12 13.36
N GLU A 124 4.41 -4.56 13.67
CA GLU A 124 5.70 -5.04 13.15
C GLU A 124 5.99 -6.48 13.62
N ILE A 125 5.77 -6.79 14.90
CA ILE A 125 5.93 -8.16 15.43
C ILE A 125 4.96 -9.13 14.74
N ALA A 126 3.71 -8.71 14.49
CA ALA A 126 2.73 -9.54 13.79
C ALA A 126 3.17 -9.84 12.35
N GLN A 127 3.68 -8.84 11.63
CA GLN A 127 4.23 -9.02 10.28
C GLN A 127 5.40 -9.99 10.28
N ILE A 128 6.34 -9.84 11.23
CA ILE A 128 7.50 -10.74 11.35
C ILE A 128 7.06 -12.18 11.62
N CYS A 129 6.11 -12.39 12.53
CA CYS A 129 5.55 -13.72 12.79
C CYS A 129 4.88 -14.33 11.55
N TYR A 130 4.21 -13.51 10.74
CA TYR A 130 3.62 -13.94 9.47
C TYR A 130 4.69 -14.32 8.45
N ASP A 131 5.67 -13.45 8.23
CA ASP A 131 6.73 -13.64 7.23
C ASP A 131 7.56 -14.90 7.52
N TRP A 132 7.99 -15.09 8.77
CA TRP A 132 8.73 -16.28 9.18
C TRP A 132 7.85 -17.54 9.15
N GLY A 133 6.52 -17.40 9.34
CA GLY A 133 5.57 -18.47 9.11
C GLY A 133 5.55 -18.94 7.65
N GLN A 134 5.62 -18.02 6.69
CA GLN A 134 5.74 -18.35 5.27
C GLN A 134 7.06 -19.05 4.93
N LEU A 135 8.11 -18.78 5.71
CA LEU A 135 9.40 -19.47 5.59
C LEU A 135 9.41 -20.85 6.27
N GLY A 136 8.29 -21.30 6.85
CA GLY A 136 8.15 -22.63 7.43
C GLY A 136 8.39 -22.72 8.93
N CYS A 137 8.66 -21.59 9.60
CA CYS A 137 8.74 -21.56 11.05
C CYS A 137 7.35 -21.63 11.68
N ILE A 138 7.30 -22.11 12.93
CA ILE A 138 6.04 -22.35 13.64
C ILE A 138 5.98 -21.44 14.88
N ASN A 139 4.89 -20.70 15.00
CA ASN A 139 4.63 -19.77 16.09
C ASN A 139 3.89 -20.49 17.22
N PRO A 140 4.51 -20.74 18.40
CA PRO A 140 3.80 -21.23 19.56
C PRO A 140 2.84 -20.17 20.11
N PRO A 141 1.82 -20.55 20.90
CA PRO A 141 1.05 -19.59 21.67
C PRO A 141 1.96 -18.73 22.54
N GLN A 142 1.74 -17.41 22.58
CA GLN A 142 2.54 -16.49 23.39
C GLN A 142 4.05 -16.55 23.07
N ASN A 143 4.37 -16.62 21.78
CA ASN A 143 5.73 -16.64 21.24
C ASN A 143 6.48 -15.30 21.34
N THR A 144 5.89 -14.28 21.98
CA THR A 144 6.44 -12.93 22.04
C THR A 144 6.77 -12.49 23.47
N MET A 145 7.92 -11.86 23.65
CA MET A 145 8.33 -11.18 24.88
C MET A 145 8.67 -9.73 24.58
N THR A 146 7.80 -8.82 24.99
CA THR A 146 7.95 -7.39 24.68
C THR A 146 8.20 -6.57 25.94
N TRP A 147 9.05 -5.56 25.84
CA TRP A 147 9.06 -4.44 26.76
C TRP A 147 8.90 -3.14 25.99
N PHE A 148 7.83 -2.42 26.28
CA PHE A 148 7.61 -1.10 25.70
C PHE A 148 7.91 -0.03 26.73
N GLN A 149 8.56 1.04 26.28
CA GLN A 149 8.85 2.19 27.11
C GLN A 149 7.53 2.81 27.61
N PRO A 150 7.36 3.00 28.93
CA PRO A 150 6.20 3.70 29.47
C PRO A 150 6.16 5.15 28.97
N LEU A 151 4.96 5.67 28.72
CA LEU A 151 4.75 7.02 28.15
C LEU A 151 5.26 8.16 29.04
N ASP A 152 5.44 7.91 30.34
CA ASP A 152 5.81 8.88 31.37
C ASP A 152 7.31 8.94 31.66
N THR A 153 8.14 8.17 30.92
CA THR A 153 9.57 8.12 31.16
C THR A 153 10.39 8.00 29.89
N THR A 154 11.58 8.59 29.92
CA THR A 154 12.61 8.41 28.89
C THR A 154 13.59 7.29 29.23
N ALA A 155 13.43 6.63 30.39
CA ALA A 155 14.31 5.55 30.81
C ALA A 155 14.14 4.32 29.89
N GLU A 156 15.25 3.78 29.40
CA GLU A 156 15.27 2.54 28.61
C GLU A 156 15.21 1.30 29.53
N PHE A 157 15.02 0.10 28.97
CA PHE A 157 14.75 -1.13 29.75
C PHE A 157 15.72 -1.40 30.89
N ILE A 158 17.03 -1.20 30.68
CA ILE A 158 18.04 -1.42 31.73
C ILE A 158 17.82 -0.40 32.86
N GLU A 159 17.69 0.88 32.52
CA GLU A 159 17.51 1.99 33.47
C GLU A 159 16.20 1.88 34.25
N ALA A 160 15.12 1.54 33.53
CA ALA A 160 13.79 1.32 34.08
C ALA A 160 13.68 0.03 34.91
N LYS A 161 14.78 -0.73 35.07
CA LYS A 161 14.82 -2.04 35.74
C LYS A 161 13.77 -3.00 35.17
N GLY A 162 13.57 -2.98 33.85
CA GLY A 162 12.54 -3.74 33.15
C GLY A 162 12.63 -5.25 33.37
N HIS A 163 13.82 -5.78 33.69
CA HIS A 163 14.03 -7.17 34.12
C HIS A 163 13.23 -7.55 35.38
N LYS A 164 12.75 -6.59 36.18
CA LYS A 164 11.86 -6.82 37.33
C LYS A 164 10.38 -6.78 36.99
N SER A 165 10.01 -6.44 35.75
CA SER A 165 8.61 -6.35 35.33
C SER A 165 7.94 -7.73 35.38
N LYS A 166 6.81 -7.81 36.07
CA LYS A 166 6.00 -9.04 36.15
C LYS A 166 5.52 -9.49 34.77
N ALA A 167 5.15 -8.54 33.90
CA ALA A 167 4.68 -8.83 32.54
C ALA A 167 5.81 -9.44 31.69
N VAL A 168 7.00 -8.84 31.73
CA VAL A 168 8.19 -9.32 31.01
C VAL A 168 8.58 -10.73 31.48
N ASN A 169 8.67 -10.94 32.80
CA ASN A 169 9.02 -12.25 33.36
C ASN A 169 7.97 -13.32 33.08
N ARG A 170 6.67 -12.95 33.06
CA ARG A 170 5.60 -13.87 32.68
C ARG A 170 5.71 -14.26 31.20
N ALA A 171 5.89 -13.28 30.30
CA ALA A 171 6.05 -13.54 28.88
C ALA A 171 7.30 -14.38 28.58
N ALA A 172 8.43 -14.09 29.24
CA ALA A 172 9.66 -14.86 29.17
C ALA A 172 9.44 -16.36 29.46
N ARG A 173 8.76 -16.67 30.58
CA ARG A 173 8.48 -18.07 30.96
C ARG A 173 7.54 -18.77 29.99
N LEU A 174 6.49 -18.08 29.54
CA LEU A 174 5.53 -18.65 28.59
C LEU A 174 6.19 -18.93 27.25
N LEU A 175 6.98 -17.98 26.74
CA LEU A 175 7.74 -18.14 25.51
C LEU A 175 8.67 -19.35 25.59
N VAL A 176 9.45 -19.49 26.66
CA VAL A 176 10.41 -20.60 26.84
C VAL A 176 9.71 -21.95 27.00
N GLU A 177 8.67 -22.05 27.84
CA GLU A 177 7.98 -23.32 28.04
C GLU A 177 7.25 -23.76 26.77
N ASN A 178 6.54 -22.85 26.10
CA ASN A 178 5.78 -23.18 24.89
C ASN A 178 6.71 -23.49 23.71
N SER A 179 7.83 -22.76 23.57
CA SER A 179 8.79 -23.02 22.50
C SER A 179 9.48 -24.36 22.67
N VAL A 180 9.94 -24.70 23.88
CA VAL A 180 10.60 -25.98 24.17
C VAL A 180 9.63 -27.14 24.02
N ALA A 181 8.40 -27.01 24.52
CA ALA A 181 7.38 -28.03 24.38
C ALA A 181 7.09 -28.31 22.90
N LEU A 182 6.89 -27.26 22.09
CA LEU A 182 6.62 -27.39 20.67
C LEU A 182 7.83 -27.97 19.90
N ALA A 183 9.04 -27.52 20.20
CA ALA A 183 10.26 -28.03 19.54
C ALA A 183 10.49 -29.52 19.83
N LYS A 184 10.20 -29.98 21.06
CA LYS A 184 10.24 -31.41 21.40
C LYS A 184 9.19 -32.20 20.63
N LEU A 185 7.98 -31.67 20.50
CA LEU A 185 6.92 -32.30 19.71
C LEU A 185 7.34 -32.42 18.25
N LEU A 186 7.89 -31.35 17.66
CA LEU A 186 8.35 -31.36 16.27
C LEU A 186 9.56 -32.28 16.05
N ARG A 187 10.43 -32.48 17.04
CA ARG A 187 11.49 -33.50 16.94
C ARG A 187 10.95 -34.91 16.96
N GLN A 188 9.92 -35.17 17.75
CA GLN A 188 9.28 -36.50 17.83
C GLN A 188 8.43 -36.78 16.61
N GLN A 189 7.72 -35.75 16.13
CA GLN A 189 6.78 -35.82 15.03
C GLN A 189 6.90 -34.54 14.18
N PRO A 190 7.91 -34.47 13.30
CA PRO A 190 8.08 -33.32 12.44
C PRO A 190 6.94 -33.23 11.44
N LEU A 191 6.59 -32.00 11.04
CA LEU A 191 5.76 -31.79 9.87
C LEU A 191 6.48 -32.35 8.65
N ASN A 192 5.89 -33.40 8.10
CA ASN A 192 6.41 -34.20 6.98
C ASN A 192 5.76 -33.83 5.65
N THR A 193 5.19 -32.62 5.57
CA THR A 193 4.58 -32.05 4.36
C THR A 193 5.56 -32.11 3.20
N ASN A 194 5.20 -32.81 2.12
CA ASN A 194 5.96 -32.80 0.89
C ASN A 194 5.35 -31.77 -0.06
N VAL A 195 5.89 -30.56 -0.06
CA VAL A 195 5.48 -29.43 -0.90
C VAL A 195 5.60 -29.79 -2.38
N ASN A 196 6.66 -30.50 -2.79
CA ASN A 196 6.80 -30.95 -4.17
C ASN A 196 5.67 -31.91 -4.58
N ALA A 197 5.34 -32.89 -3.74
CA ALA A 197 4.26 -33.83 -3.99
C ALA A 197 2.89 -33.13 -3.98
N ILE A 198 2.69 -32.14 -3.10
CA ILE A 198 1.49 -31.30 -3.11
C ILE A 198 1.41 -30.50 -4.40
N ASN A 199 2.49 -29.86 -4.84
CA ASN A 199 2.52 -29.11 -6.10
C ASN A 199 2.23 -30.02 -7.30
N GLN A 200 2.78 -31.23 -7.32
CA GLN A 200 2.48 -32.24 -8.34
C GLN A 200 1.03 -32.71 -8.28
N ALA A 201 0.48 -32.93 -7.08
CA ALA A 201 -0.92 -33.33 -6.89
C ALA A 201 -1.89 -32.20 -7.27
N VAL A 202 -1.59 -30.95 -6.90
CA VAL A 202 -2.33 -29.75 -7.32
C VAL A 202 -2.27 -29.59 -8.83
N GLN A 203 -1.10 -29.81 -9.44
CA GLN A 203 -0.99 -29.79 -10.90
C GLN A 203 -1.83 -30.90 -11.54
N ALA A 204 -1.85 -32.10 -10.97
CA ALA A 204 -2.66 -33.21 -11.44
C ALA A 204 -4.17 -32.96 -11.24
N ILE A 205 -4.58 -32.32 -10.15
CA ILE A 205 -5.97 -31.91 -9.86
C ILE A 205 -6.38 -30.75 -10.78
N ALA A 206 -5.53 -29.76 -11.01
CA ALA A 206 -5.76 -28.69 -11.97
C ALA A 206 -5.92 -29.24 -13.40
N ASN A 207 -5.21 -30.31 -13.72
CA ASN A 207 -5.31 -31.01 -15.01
C ASN A 207 -6.51 -31.97 -15.08
N ALA A 208 -6.99 -32.53 -13.97
CA ALA A 208 -8.06 -33.55 -13.92
C ALA A 208 -9.44 -33.01 -13.50
N THR A 209 -9.49 -31.79 -12.97
CA THR A 209 -10.70 -31.14 -12.46
C THR A 209 -10.75 -29.74 -13.04
N GLN A 210 -11.37 -29.61 -14.22
CA GLN A 210 -12.22 -28.46 -14.46
C GLN A 210 -13.66 -28.85 -14.08
N PRO A 211 -14.12 -28.57 -12.85
CA PRO A 211 -15.54 -28.50 -12.56
C PRO A 211 -15.99 -27.04 -12.52
N GLU A 212 -17.17 -26.85 -13.11
CA GLU A 212 -17.94 -25.62 -13.24
C GLU A 212 -18.12 -24.88 -11.91
N ARG A 213 -17.86 -23.57 -11.89
CA ARG A 213 -18.40 -22.63 -10.90
C ARG A 213 -19.32 -21.65 -11.62
N GLY A 214 -20.47 -21.39 -10.99
CA GLY A 214 -21.62 -20.68 -11.54
C GLY A 214 -21.32 -19.31 -12.14
N ALA A 215 -22.11 -18.99 -13.17
CA ALA A 215 -21.92 -17.87 -14.08
C ALA A 215 -22.11 -16.50 -13.42
N LEU A 216 -21.03 -15.71 -13.44
CA LEU A 216 -21.13 -14.28 -13.75
C LEU A 216 -21.36 -14.16 -15.26
N LEU A 217 -22.30 -13.30 -15.67
CA LEU A 217 -22.57 -13.01 -17.09
C LEU A 217 -21.33 -12.40 -17.74
N VAL A 218 -20.65 -13.18 -18.59
CA VAL A 218 -19.58 -12.72 -19.48
C VAL A 218 -20.08 -12.82 -20.93
N PRO A 219 -20.05 -11.74 -21.73
CA PRO A 219 -20.39 -11.79 -23.15
C PRO A 219 -19.43 -12.69 -23.94
N GLN A 220 -19.99 -13.40 -24.93
CA GLN A 220 -19.28 -14.36 -25.77
C GLN A 220 -18.07 -13.76 -26.50
N VAL A 221 -16.94 -14.47 -26.45
CA VAL A 221 -15.80 -14.29 -27.37
C VAL A 221 -15.61 -15.59 -28.16
N ILE A 222 -15.57 -15.44 -29.48
CA ILE A 222 -15.33 -16.50 -30.46
C ILE A 222 -13.89 -17.00 -30.32
N SER A 223 -13.72 -18.32 -30.31
CA SER A 223 -12.44 -19.01 -30.14
C SER A 223 -11.49 -18.81 -31.33
N ALA A 224 -10.21 -18.53 -31.04
CA ALA A 224 -9.09 -18.92 -31.86
C ALA A 224 -8.06 -19.64 -30.96
N THR A 225 -7.65 -20.84 -31.38
CA THR A 225 -6.89 -21.84 -30.63
C THR A 225 -5.52 -21.37 -30.12
N PRO A 226 -5.09 -21.77 -28.90
CA PRO A 226 -3.80 -21.41 -28.32
C PRO A 226 -2.79 -22.57 -28.33
N GLU A 227 -1.73 -22.45 -29.12
CA GLU A 227 -0.45 -23.09 -28.81
C GLU A 227 0.67 -22.06 -29.06
N ALA A 228 1.07 -21.34 -27.99
CA ALA A 228 2.44 -20.89 -27.72
C ALA A 228 2.49 -19.92 -26.52
N ASN A 229 3.06 -20.41 -25.41
CA ASN A 229 3.92 -19.73 -24.45
C ASN A 229 3.54 -18.33 -23.94
N SER A 230 3.06 -18.28 -22.69
CA SER A 230 3.24 -17.13 -21.80
C SER A 230 3.82 -17.59 -20.46
N GLU A 231 5.04 -17.17 -20.14
CA GLU A 231 5.46 -17.03 -18.74
C GLU A 231 4.44 -16.10 -18.08
N ALA A 232 3.65 -16.66 -17.16
CA ALA A 232 2.46 -16.03 -16.63
C ALA A 232 2.84 -14.78 -15.81
N ILE A 233 2.33 -13.62 -16.23
CA ILE A 233 2.47 -12.36 -15.48
C ILE A 233 1.76 -12.53 -14.14
N ALA A 234 2.52 -12.49 -13.05
CA ALA A 234 2.00 -12.43 -11.69
C ALA A 234 1.28 -11.08 -11.47
N ALA A 235 -0.04 -11.05 -11.71
CA ALA A 235 -0.89 -9.85 -11.65
C ALA A 235 -0.74 -9.02 -10.34
N HIS A 236 -0.34 -9.66 -9.23
CA HIS A 236 -0.19 -9.04 -7.92
C HIS A 236 0.97 -8.03 -7.80
N HIS A 237 1.90 -7.98 -8.77
CA HIS A 237 3.01 -7.01 -8.76
C HIS A 237 2.74 -5.73 -9.57
N ILE A 238 1.62 -5.65 -10.30
CA ILE A 238 1.28 -4.50 -11.15
C ILE A 238 0.17 -3.70 -10.46
N PRO A 239 0.35 -2.37 -10.23
CA PRO A 239 -0.70 -1.52 -9.68
C PRO A 239 -2.00 -1.62 -10.50
N LYS A 240 -3.15 -1.68 -9.83
CA LYS A 240 -4.47 -1.90 -10.45
C LYS A 240 -4.75 -1.01 -11.66
N ARG A 241 -4.43 0.29 -11.61
CA ARG A 241 -4.59 1.22 -12.75
C ARG A 241 -3.82 0.79 -14.02
N ILE A 242 -2.60 0.25 -13.85
CA ILE A 242 -1.76 -0.21 -14.96
C ILE A 242 -2.30 -1.52 -15.50
N TRP A 243 -2.69 -2.42 -14.60
CA TRP A 243 -3.27 -3.68 -14.98
C TRP A 243 -4.57 -3.52 -15.77
N THR A 244 -5.44 -2.59 -15.35
CA THR A 244 -6.70 -2.30 -16.06
C THR A 244 -6.43 -1.88 -17.51
N MET A 245 -5.39 -1.06 -17.74
CA MET A 245 -4.94 -0.71 -19.09
C MET A 245 -4.39 -1.92 -19.86
N VAL A 246 -3.61 -2.80 -19.21
CA VAL A 246 -3.06 -4.03 -19.80
C VAL A 246 -4.18 -4.98 -20.21
N GLN A 247 -5.20 -5.18 -19.36
CA GLN A 247 -6.36 -6.02 -19.65
C GLN A 247 -7.09 -5.56 -20.91
N ALA A 248 -7.34 -4.25 -21.04
CA ALA A 248 -7.97 -3.68 -22.24
C ALA A 248 -7.16 -3.92 -23.54
N GLY A 249 -5.84 -4.10 -23.44
CA GLY A 249 -4.98 -4.49 -24.55
C GLY A 249 -5.08 -5.97 -24.88
N ILE A 250 -5.08 -6.82 -23.84
CA ILE A 250 -5.26 -8.28 -23.97
C ILE A 250 -6.61 -8.60 -24.64
N GLU A 251 -7.68 -7.92 -24.23
CA GLU A 251 -9.02 -8.06 -24.82
C GLU A 251 -9.06 -7.69 -26.31
N ARG A 252 -8.11 -6.88 -26.79
CA ARG A 252 -7.91 -6.54 -28.20
C ARG A 252 -6.97 -7.48 -28.95
N GLY A 253 -6.56 -8.58 -28.34
CA GLY A 253 -5.66 -9.57 -28.93
C GLY A 253 -4.18 -9.17 -28.91
N PHE A 254 -3.80 -8.18 -28.09
CA PHE A 254 -2.38 -7.94 -27.82
C PHE A 254 -1.83 -8.96 -26.82
N THR A 255 -0.71 -9.57 -27.16
CA THR A 255 0.15 -10.25 -26.20
C THR A 255 0.94 -9.21 -25.42
N MET A 256 0.82 -9.25 -24.10
CA MET A 256 1.46 -8.29 -23.19
C MET A 256 2.62 -8.94 -22.46
N LYS A 257 3.77 -8.26 -22.41
CA LYS A 257 4.97 -8.71 -21.66
C LYS A 257 5.46 -7.59 -20.75
N VAL A 258 5.82 -7.95 -19.52
CA VAL A 258 6.49 -7.02 -18.60
C VAL A 258 7.99 -7.10 -18.88
N LEU A 259 8.59 -5.96 -19.25
CA LEU A 259 10.04 -5.90 -19.50
C LEU A 259 10.80 -5.50 -18.23
N SER A 260 10.24 -4.60 -17.43
CA SER A 260 10.80 -4.19 -16.13
C SER A 260 9.69 -3.66 -15.24
N LEU A 261 9.48 -4.29 -14.07
CA LEU A 261 8.54 -3.78 -13.06
C LEU A 261 9.06 -2.49 -12.42
N ASN A 262 10.37 -2.41 -12.16
CA ASN A 262 11.03 -1.24 -11.58
C ASN A 262 10.86 -0.01 -12.46
N ASP A 263 11.10 -0.17 -13.77
CA ASP A 263 10.97 0.91 -14.74
C ASP A 263 9.54 1.05 -15.28
N ARG A 264 8.62 0.17 -14.85
CA ARG A 264 7.22 0.08 -15.31
C ARG A 264 7.14 0.03 -16.84
N LEU A 265 7.99 -0.79 -17.44
CA LEU A 265 8.17 -0.95 -18.87
C LEU A 265 7.46 -2.22 -19.36
N PHE A 266 6.64 -2.06 -20.39
CA PHE A 266 5.80 -3.12 -20.94
C PHE A 266 5.96 -3.19 -22.46
N ARG A 267 5.70 -4.36 -23.02
CA ARG A 267 5.67 -4.62 -24.46
C ARG A 267 4.30 -5.15 -24.84
N ALA A 268 3.73 -4.60 -25.91
CA ALA A 268 2.51 -5.07 -26.54
C ALA A 268 2.83 -5.61 -27.95
N GLU A 269 2.35 -6.80 -28.28
CA GLU A 269 2.57 -7.45 -29.58
C GLU A 269 1.25 -8.00 -30.14
N ARG A 270 1.01 -7.85 -31.44
CA ARG A 270 -0.08 -8.51 -32.15
C ARG A 270 0.33 -8.72 -33.61
N GLU A 271 0.12 -9.92 -34.13
CA GLU A 271 0.47 -10.30 -35.52
C GLU A 271 1.94 -10.03 -35.92
N GLY A 272 2.88 -10.24 -35.00
CA GLY A 272 4.32 -10.04 -35.26
C GLY A 272 4.76 -8.57 -35.34
N LYS A 273 3.84 -7.63 -35.12
CA LYS A 273 4.12 -6.22 -34.88
C LYS A 273 3.97 -5.92 -33.39
N GLY A 274 4.63 -4.88 -32.91
CA GLY A 274 4.52 -4.53 -31.49
C GLY A 274 5.26 -3.26 -31.16
N PHE A 275 5.16 -2.85 -29.90
CA PHE A 275 5.83 -1.67 -29.37
C PHE A 275 6.06 -1.77 -27.87
N ILE A 276 6.96 -0.94 -27.37
CA ILE A 276 7.25 -0.79 -25.95
C ILE A 276 6.60 0.49 -25.46
N TYR A 277 6.06 0.46 -24.25
CA TYR A 277 5.51 1.62 -23.58
C TYR A 277 5.80 1.57 -22.08
N LYS A 278 5.71 2.74 -21.43
CA LYS A 278 5.93 2.88 -19.99
C LYS A 278 4.62 3.30 -19.32
N ILE A 279 4.20 2.54 -18.32
CA ILE A 279 2.96 2.72 -17.54
C ILE A 279 1.69 2.62 -18.41
N TYR A 280 1.43 3.56 -19.32
CA TYR A 280 0.33 3.52 -20.29
C TYR A 280 0.84 3.60 -21.74
N PRO A 281 0.17 2.94 -22.70
CA PRO A 281 0.41 3.18 -24.13
C PRO A 281 0.16 4.66 -24.47
N GLY A 282 0.97 5.26 -25.34
CA GLY A 282 0.76 6.66 -25.74
C GLY A 282 2.02 7.49 -25.86
N TYR A 283 2.16 8.53 -25.02
CA TYR A 283 3.23 9.56 -25.07
C TYR A 283 4.63 9.00 -25.38
N PHE A 284 4.95 7.82 -24.84
CA PHE A 284 6.25 7.14 -25.01
C PHE A 284 6.36 6.23 -26.23
N SER A 285 5.24 5.93 -26.89
CA SER A 285 5.16 5.05 -28.07
C SER A 285 5.43 5.79 -29.40
N PHE A 286 5.41 7.15 -29.41
CA PHE A 286 5.39 7.97 -30.64
C PHE A 286 6.61 8.93 -30.84
N ARG A 287 7.77 8.68 -30.19
CA ARG A 287 9.01 9.54 -30.19
C ARG A 287 8.85 10.96 -29.61
N ARG A 288 8.97 11.15 -28.29
CA ARG A 288 9.43 12.43 -27.65
C ARG A 288 10.22 12.17 -26.35
N GLN A 289 11.10 13.10 -25.99
CA GLN A 289 12.02 12.99 -24.82
C GLN A 289 11.28 13.14 -23.48
N TYR A 290 11.79 12.46 -22.45
CA TYR A 290 11.22 12.34 -21.10
C TYR A 290 11.26 13.64 -20.26
N ALA A 291 11.85 14.72 -20.79
CA ALA A 291 12.20 15.92 -20.02
C ALA A 291 10.98 16.64 -19.41
N ASP A 292 9.82 16.60 -20.07
CA ASP A 292 8.62 17.28 -19.59
C ASP A 292 8.00 16.56 -18.36
N TYR A 293 8.17 15.25 -18.22
CA TYR A 293 7.55 14.48 -17.13
C TYR A 293 8.16 14.77 -15.75
N ASP A 294 9.46 15.08 -15.68
CA ASP A 294 10.14 15.30 -14.40
C ASP A 294 9.88 16.70 -13.82
N ALA A 295 9.70 17.72 -14.69
CA ALA A 295 9.27 19.06 -14.27
C ALA A 295 7.85 19.05 -13.66
N GLU A 296 7.03 18.12 -14.14
CA GLU A 296 5.63 17.92 -13.77
C GLU A 296 5.42 17.16 -12.45
N LYS A 297 6.46 17.04 -11.62
CA LYS A 297 6.36 16.47 -10.27
C LYS A 297 6.00 17.52 -9.22
N LEU A 298 6.29 18.80 -9.47
CA LEU A 298 6.08 19.89 -8.51
C LEU A 298 4.64 20.40 -8.59
N LYS A 299 3.92 20.42 -7.46
CA LYS A 299 2.53 20.88 -7.43
C LYS A 299 2.41 22.37 -7.68
N SER A 300 3.37 23.16 -7.21
CA SER A 300 3.47 24.60 -7.48
C SER A 300 3.55 24.91 -8.99
N HIS A 301 4.37 24.18 -9.73
CA HIS A 301 4.49 24.33 -11.19
C HIS A 301 3.17 24.07 -11.92
N LYS A 302 2.50 22.95 -11.62
CA LYS A 302 1.21 22.58 -12.23
C LYS A 302 0.13 23.63 -12.03
N LEU A 303 0.00 24.12 -10.79
CA LEU A 303 -1.02 25.10 -10.44
C LEU A 303 -0.76 26.44 -11.13
N ASN A 304 0.49 26.88 -11.21
CA ASN A 304 0.85 28.08 -11.96
C ASN A 304 0.52 27.93 -13.45
N GLN A 305 0.82 26.78 -14.06
CA GLN A 305 0.51 26.54 -15.47
C GLN A 305 -1.00 26.56 -15.74
N MET A 306 -1.82 25.95 -14.86
CA MET A 306 -3.28 26.06 -14.96
C MET A 306 -3.75 27.52 -14.83
N HIS A 307 -3.20 28.26 -13.87
CA HIS A 307 -3.54 29.66 -13.66
C HIS A 307 -3.21 30.55 -14.87
N GLU A 308 -2.02 30.40 -15.46
CA GLU A 308 -1.57 31.13 -16.65
C GLU A 308 -2.47 30.89 -17.86
N GLN A 309 -3.09 29.71 -17.94
CA GLN A 309 -4.07 29.35 -18.98
C GLN A 309 -5.51 29.76 -18.62
N GLY A 310 -5.70 30.49 -17.52
CA GLY A 310 -7.00 31.03 -17.10
C GLY A 310 -7.92 30.01 -16.43
N LEU A 311 -7.41 28.84 -16.03
CA LEU A 311 -8.21 27.89 -15.25
C LEU A 311 -8.35 28.42 -13.80
N PRO A 312 -9.56 28.34 -13.21
CA PRO A 312 -9.74 28.65 -11.79
C PRO A 312 -8.92 27.69 -10.93
N VAL A 313 -8.06 28.23 -10.06
CA VAL A 313 -7.19 27.47 -9.15
C VAL A 313 -7.26 28.08 -7.75
N PRO A 314 -6.91 27.34 -6.69
CA PRO A 314 -6.71 27.92 -5.36
C PRO A 314 -5.70 29.07 -5.39
N ILE A 315 -5.92 30.08 -4.54
CA ILE A 315 -4.93 31.13 -4.30
C ILE A 315 -3.68 30.47 -3.73
N ASN A 316 -2.56 30.59 -4.44
CA ASN A 316 -1.27 30.07 -4.00
C ASN A 316 -0.55 31.15 -3.19
N TYR A 317 -0.37 30.91 -1.89
CA TYR A 317 0.35 31.83 -0.99
C TYR A 317 1.86 31.62 -1.04
N GLY A 318 2.33 30.51 -1.61
CA GLY A 318 3.76 30.22 -1.79
C GLY A 318 4.19 28.88 -1.21
N VAL A 319 5.50 28.65 -1.30
CA VAL A 319 6.19 27.48 -0.75
C VAL A 319 7.22 27.97 0.26
N PHE A 320 7.19 27.42 1.46
CA PHE A 320 7.95 27.89 2.63
C PHE A 320 8.73 26.73 3.26
N GLY A 321 9.89 27.03 3.85
CA GLY A 321 10.67 26.05 4.62
C GLY A 321 10.23 25.95 6.08
N SER A 322 9.64 27.01 6.63
CA SER A 322 9.25 27.09 8.03
C SER A 322 8.10 28.08 8.27
N PHE A 323 7.47 28.00 9.43
CA PHE A 323 6.39 28.93 9.82
C PHE A 323 6.87 30.39 9.86
N ALA A 324 8.13 30.63 10.21
CA ALA A 324 8.71 31.97 10.32
C ALA A 324 8.84 32.70 8.98
N GLU A 325 8.83 31.97 7.86
CA GLU A 325 8.92 32.52 6.51
C GLU A 325 7.56 32.91 5.93
N ILE A 326 6.46 32.54 6.60
CA ILE A 326 5.10 32.76 6.09
C ILE A 326 4.66 34.20 6.36
N PRO A 327 4.28 34.98 5.34
CA PRO A 327 3.80 36.35 5.50
C PRO A 327 2.35 36.35 6.01
N LEU A 328 2.17 36.24 7.33
CA LEU A 328 0.86 36.09 7.97
C LEU A 328 -0.14 37.21 7.62
N GLU A 329 0.35 38.42 7.35
CA GLU A 329 -0.45 39.59 6.99
C GLU A 329 -1.10 39.50 5.60
N GLN A 330 -0.65 38.57 4.75
CA GLN A 330 -1.16 38.37 3.39
C GLN A 330 -2.17 37.22 3.31
N LEU A 331 -2.38 36.48 4.40
CA LEU A 331 -3.20 35.28 4.40
C LEU A 331 -4.69 35.57 4.56
N VAL A 332 -5.52 34.82 3.83
CA VAL A 332 -6.98 34.82 4.01
C VAL A 332 -7.43 33.39 4.33
N PHE A 333 -7.94 33.21 5.54
CA PHE A 333 -8.43 31.92 6.03
C PHE A 333 -9.85 31.62 5.49
N PRO A 334 -10.24 30.33 5.33
CA PRO A 334 -9.47 29.14 5.69
C PRO A 334 -8.42 28.71 4.67
N LEU A 335 -7.39 28.01 5.15
CA LEU A 335 -6.22 27.60 4.37
C LEU A 335 -6.04 26.08 4.33
N VAL A 336 -5.24 25.65 3.35
CA VAL A 336 -4.71 24.29 3.21
C VAL A 336 -3.19 24.35 3.28
N ALA A 337 -2.59 23.57 4.18
CA ALA A 337 -1.15 23.35 4.25
C ALA A 337 -0.82 21.91 3.83
N LYS A 338 0.10 21.75 2.87
CA LYS A 338 0.50 20.43 2.34
C LYS A 338 1.95 20.43 1.85
N PRO A 339 2.62 19.27 1.78
CA PRO A 339 3.90 19.16 1.08
C PRO A 339 3.80 19.56 -0.41
N ASP A 340 4.79 20.29 -0.93
CA ASP A 340 4.84 20.69 -2.36
C ASP A 340 5.08 19.51 -3.32
N SER A 341 5.63 18.40 -2.81
CA SER A 341 5.80 17.15 -3.57
C SER A 341 5.46 15.94 -2.72
N GLY A 342 5.24 14.78 -3.34
CA GLY A 342 5.27 13.48 -2.64
C GLY A 342 4.14 13.14 -1.66
N SER A 343 3.18 14.05 -1.41
CA SER A 343 2.28 13.91 -0.26
C SER A 343 1.49 12.60 -0.19
N LEU A 344 1.00 12.02 -1.31
CA LEU A 344 0.13 10.82 -1.30
C LEU A 344 -0.97 10.88 -0.20
N SER A 345 -1.58 12.06 -0.03
CA SER A 345 -2.53 12.41 1.04
C SER A 345 -2.00 12.44 2.50
N GLN A 346 -0.71 12.18 2.71
CA GLN A 346 0.01 12.38 3.97
C GLN A 346 0.35 13.86 4.18
N ASN A 347 0.33 14.30 5.44
CA ASN A 347 0.63 15.68 5.86
C ASN A 347 -0.19 16.76 5.14
N VAL A 348 -1.37 16.42 4.63
CA VAL A 348 -2.33 17.39 4.10
C VAL A 348 -3.27 17.81 5.22
N PHE A 349 -3.21 19.09 5.58
CA PHE A 349 -4.05 19.74 6.57
C PHE A 349 -4.97 20.73 5.87
N THR A 350 -6.28 20.54 6.04
CA THR A 350 -7.33 21.32 5.38
C THR A 350 -8.15 22.07 6.42
N GLN A 351 -8.92 23.07 5.98
CA GLN A 351 -9.81 23.86 6.84
C GLN A 351 -9.08 24.52 8.03
N LEU A 352 -7.82 24.92 7.83
CA LEU A 352 -7.09 25.69 8.81
C LEU A 352 -7.81 27.03 8.97
N ALA A 353 -8.39 27.28 10.13
CA ALA A 353 -9.25 28.44 10.37
C ALA A 353 -8.49 29.65 10.92
N ASP A 354 -7.31 29.42 11.51
CA ASP A 354 -6.52 30.44 12.17
C ASP A 354 -5.01 30.13 12.16
N VAL A 355 -4.25 31.11 12.64
CA VAL A 355 -2.78 31.07 12.69
C VAL A 355 -2.26 29.96 13.61
N VAL A 356 -2.99 29.60 14.67
CA VAL A 356 -2.56 28.54 15.62
C VAL A 356 -2.62 27.19 14.92
N GLN A 357 -3.74 26.88 14.26
CA GLN A 357 -3.88 25.67 13.46
C GLN A 357 -2.85 25.61 12.32
N LEU A 358 -2.59 26.75 11.66
CA LEU A 358 -1.55 26.84 10.63
C LEU A 358 -0.17 26.51 11.20
N GLN A 359 0.18 27.03 12.38
CA GLN A 359 1.45 26.76 13.03
C GLN A 359 1.64 25.28 13.35
N GLU A 360 0.59 24.62 13.86
CA GLU A 360 0.61 23.18 14.13
C GLU A 360 0.79 22.35 12.86
N ALA A 361 0.03 22.66 11.81
CA ALA A 361 0.12 22.00 10.52
C ALA A 361 1.51 22.16 9.88
N VAL A 362 2.05 23.38 9.89
CA VAL A 362 3.40 23.68 9.40
C VAL A 362 4.45 22.94 10.21
N GLY A 363 4.32 22.89 11.53
CA GLY A 363 5.23 22.12 12.39
C GLY A 363 5.24 20.64 12.05
N ALA A 364 4.07 20.06 11.78
CA ALA A 364 3.94 18.66 11.37
C ALA A 364 4.56 18.38 9.99
N ILE A 365 4.37 19.26 9.01
CA ILE A 365 4.98 19.13 7.67
C ILE A 365 6.50 19.36 7.74
N ALA A 366 6.96 20.39 8.44
CA ALA A 366 8.39 20.69 8.56
C ALA A 366 9.16 19.54 9.23
N ALA A 367 8.53 18.83 10.17
CA ALA A 367 9.14 17.68 10.85
C ALA A 367 9.43 16.49 9.92
N SER A 368 8.82 16.40 8.74
CA SER A 368 9.16 15.40 7.72
C SER A 368 10.31 15.83 6.80
N GLY A 369 10.82 17.06 6.95
CA GLY A 369 11.84 17.63 6.07
C GLY A 369 11.31 18.12 4.72
N GLU A 370 9.98 18.20 4.56
CA GLU A 370 9.31 18.67 3.35
C GLU A 370 9.07 20.19 3.38
N THR A 371 9.01 20.81 2.22
CA THR A 371 8.59 22.21 2.09
C THR A 371 7.07 22.34 2.18
N ILE A 372 6.60 23.40 2.81
CA ILE A 372 5.18 23.67 3.05
C ILE A 372 4.64 24.50 1.90
N LYS A 373 3.66 23.95 1.18
CA LYS A 373 2.82 24.69 0.25
C LYS A 373 1.55 25.16 0.95
N LEU A 374 1.24 26.44 0.80
CA LEU A 374 0.07 27.07 1.40
C LEU A 374 -0.90 27.58 0.31
N GLU A 375 -2.16 27.15 0.40
CA GLU A 375 -3.20 27.47 -0.57
C GLU A 375 -4.50 27.88 0.14
N SER A 376 -5.37 28.63 -0.55
CA SER A 376 -6.75 28.87 -0.07
C SER A 376 -7.56 27.58 -0.06
N GLN A 377 -8.41 27.40 0.96
CA GLN A 377 -9.38 26.31 0.98
C GLN A 377 -10.44 26.48 -0.11
N ILE A 378 -10.72 25.40 -0.84
CA ILE A 378 -11.86 25.31 -1.76
C ILE A 378 -12.94 24.45 -1.09
N SER A 379 -14.19 24.91 -1.16
CA SER A 379 -15.34 24.17 -0.65
C SER A 379 -16.01 23.41 -1.78
N GLY A 380 -16.46 22.18 -1.50
CA GLY A 380 -17.16 21.37 -2.49
C GLY A 380 -16.84 19.88 -2.39
N GLN A 381 -17.44 19.14 -3.32
CA GLN A 381 -17.12 17.75 -3.55
C GLN A 381 -15.89 17.65 -4.45
N ASP A 382 -15.22 16.51 -4.36
CA ASP A 382 -13.98 16.22 -5.07
C ASP A 382 -14.27 15.33 -6.29
N TYR A 383 -13.77 15.76 -7.44
CA TYR A 383 -14.02 15.12 -8.72
C TYR A 383 -12.72 14.85 -9.49
N ARG A 384 -12.70 13.71 -10.18
CA ARG A 384 -11.67 13.33 -11.14
C ARG A 384 -12.25 13.44 -12.54
N VAL A 385 -11.85 14.46 -13.29
CA VAL A 385 -12.18 14.61 -14.73
C VAL A 385 -11.08 13.93 -15.54
N LEU A 386 -11.44 13.08 -16.51
CA LEU A 386 -10.49 12.39 -17.37
C LEU A 386 -10.63 12.87 -18.81
N ILE A 387 -9.49 13.27 -19.38
CA ILE A 387 -9.31 13.53 -20.80
C ILE A 387 -8.48 12.40 -21.39
N VAL A 388 -8.96 11.82 -22.49
CA VAL A 388 -8.21 10.87 -23.32
C VAL A 388 -8.10 11.45 -24.73
N ASN A 389 -6.88 11.54 -25.26
CA ASN A 389 -6.59 12.10 -26.57
C ASN A 389 -7.24 13.50 -26.78
N HIS A 390 -7.02 14.38 -25.80
CA HIS A 390 -7.58 15.75 -25.78
C HIS A 390 -9.11 15.85 -25.83
N GLN A 391 -9.80 14.74 -25.63
CA GLN A 391 -11.27 14.66 -25.57
C GLN A 391 -11.72 14.18 -24.21
N TYR A 392 -12.85 14.71 -23.76
CA TYR A 392 -13.46 14.29 -22.52
C TYR A 392 -13.89 12.81 -22.55
N ALA A 393 -13.42 12.06 -21.56
CA ALA A 393 -13.63 10.61 -21.46
C ALA A 393 -14.53 10.20 -20.30
N GLY A 394 -14.56 10.99 -19.21
CA GLY A 394 -15.45 10.73 -18.09
C GLY A 394 -15.15 11.58 -16.86
N CYS A 395 -16.08 11.60 -15.91
CA CYS A 395 -15.89 12.23 -14.61
C CYS A 395 -16.39 11.32 -13.48
N VAL A 396 -15.62 11.27 -12.39
CA VAL A 396 -15.93 10.49 -11.19
C VAL A 396 -15.87 11.40 -9.97
N GLU A 397 -16.94 11.45 -9.18
CA GLU A 397 -16.90 12.02 -7.85
C GLU A 397 -16.23 11.01 -6.90
N ARG A 398 -15.31 11.49 -6.06
CA ARG A 398 -14.64 10.67 -5.04
C ARG A 398 -15.19 11.05 -3.67
N ARG A 399 -15.80 10.11 -2.98
CA ARG A 399 -16.39 10.34 -1.65
C ARG A 399 -15.58 9.63 -0.56
N PRO A 400 -15.37 10.24 0.62
CA PRO A 400 -14.88 9.51 1.78
C PRO A 400 -15.77 8.32 2.12
N ALA A 401 -15.21 7.33 2.82
CA ALA A 401 -15.97 6.16 3.24
C ALA A 401 -17.22 6.59 4.04
N ASN A 402 -18.37 6.01 3.69
CA ASN A 402 -19.67 6.44 4.18
C ASN A 402 -20.68 5.28 4.19
N VAL A 403 -21.76 5.50 4.95
CA VAL A 403 -22.98 4.70 4.95
C VAL A 403 -24.18 5.64 4.74
N VAL A 404 -25.23 5.14 4.09
CA VAL A 404 -26.50 5.86 3.89
C VAL A 404 -27.58 5.14 4.67
N GLY A 405 -28.29 5.86 5.51
CA GLY A 405 -29.37 5.31 6.31
C GLY A 405 -30.55 4.89 5.44
N ASP A 406 -31.18 3.78 5.80
CA ASP A 406 -32.44 3.32 5.24
C ASP A 406 -33.60 3.42 6.24
N GLY A 407 -33.31 3.90 7.46
CA GLY A 407 -34.28 4.02 8.55
C GLY A 407 -34.60 2.70 9.25
N GLU A 408 -33.96 1.59 8.87
CA GLU A 408 -34.22 0.25 9.42
C GLU A 408 -32.96 -0.35 10.05
N HIS A 409 -31.81 -0.21 9.40
CA HIS A 409 -30.55 -0.80 9.84
C HIS A 409 -29.69 0.16 10.68
N THR A 410 -28.96 -0.43 11.63
CA THR A 410 -27.95 0.27 12.41
C THR A 410 -26.73 0.66 11.58
N ILE A 411 -25.95 1.64 12.03
CA ILE A 411 -24.68 2.01 11.38
C ILE A 411 -23.74 0.81 11.22
N LEU A 412 -23.69 -0.11 12.20
CA LEU A 412 -22.90 -1.33 12.10
C LEU A 412 -23.39 -2.26 10.99
N GLU A 413 -24.70 -2.48 10.91
CA GLU A 413 -25.29 -3.34 9.88
C GLU A 413 -25.10 -2.72 8.48
N LEU A 414 -25.30 -1.42 8.33
CA LEU A 414 -25.02 -0.70 7.08
C LEU A 414 -23.54 -0.82 6.70
N PHE A 415 -22.62 -0.70 7.66
CA PHE A 415 -21.19 -0.90 7.44
C PHE A 415 -20.87 -2.33 6.96
N GLU A 416 -21.45 -3.34 7.58
CA GLU A 416 -21.27 -4.75 7.21
C GLU A 416 -21.84 -5.05 5.82
N GLN A 417 -23.03 -4.55 5.52
CA GLN A 417 -23.66 -4.66 4.19
C GLN A 417 -22.80 -4.01 3.12
N ARG A 418 -22.29 -2.80 3.38
CA ARG A 418 -21.38 -2.08 2.48
C ARG A 418 -20.11 -2.88 2.20
N ASN A 419 -19.56 -3.55 3.21
CA ASN A 419 -18.38 -4.41 3.04
C ASN A 419 -18.63 -5.70 2.26
N GLN A 420 -19.90 -6.07 2.07
CA GLN A 420 -20.32 -7.19 1.23
C GLN A 420 -20.63 -6.77 -0.23
N GLU A 421 -20.54 -5.47 -0.55
CA GLU A 421 -20.69 -5.00 -1.94
C GLU A 421 -19.68 -5.66 -2.87
N SER A 422 -20.16 -6.03 -4.06
CA SER A 422 -19.31 -6.66 -5.07
C SER A 422 -18.15 -5.74 -5.47
N GLY A 423 -16.95 -6.32 -5.56
CA GLY A 423 -15.74 -5.62 -5.99
C GLY A 423 -14.95 -4.97 -4.85
N ARG A 424 -15.45 -4.95 -3.61
CA ARG A 424 -14.66 -4.51 -2.45
C ARG A 424 -13.67 -5.59 -2.02
N GLY A 425 -12.38 -5.32 -2.22
CA GLY A 425 -11.27 -6.15 -1.77
C GLY A 425 -10.75 -5.73 -0.40
N ASP A 426 -9.91 -6.58 0.19
CA ASP A 426 -9.23 -6.25 1.46
C ASP A 426 -8.32 -5.01 1.27
N ARG A 427 -8.16 -4.20 2.31
CA ARG A 427 -7.35 -2.96 2.26
C ARG A 427 -5.87 -3.17 1.90
N TYR A 428 -5.33 -4.37 2.08
CA TYR A 428 -3.97 -4.73 1.71
C TYR A 428 -3.87 -5.34 0.31
N GLU A 429 -5.01 -5.57 -0.35
CA GLU A 429 -5.06 -6.04 -1.72
C GLU A 429 -4.66 -4.91 -2.68
N GLY A 430 -3.44 -4.98 -3.20
CA GLY A 430 -2.90 -3.98 -4.14
C GLY A 430 -3.57 -3.99 -5.53
N HIS A 431 -4.49 -4.93 -5.76
CA HIS A 431 -5.11 -5.19 -7.04
C HIS A 431 -6.63 -5.00 -7.05
N THR A 432 -7.15 -4.19 -6.12
CA THR A 432 -8.55 -3.76 -6.14
C THR A 432 -8.65 -2.24 -6.29
N THR A 433 -9.72 -1.79 -6.95
CA THR A 433 -10.08 -0.36 -7.04
C THR A 433 -10.94 0.05 -5.85
N LEU A 434 -11.89 -0.80 -5.47
CA LEU A 434 -12.77 -0.60 -4.32
C LEU A 434 -12.23 -1.42 -3.15
N HIS A 435 -12.02 -0.78 -2.00
CA HIS A 435 -11.60 -1.46 -0.78
C HIS A 435 -12.77 -1.55 0.20
N GLN A 436 -12.69 -2.52 1.10
CA GLN A 436 -13.56 -2.58 2.27
C GLN A 436 -13.40 -1.33 3.14
N LEU A 437 -14.53 -0.88 3.69
CA LEU A 437 -14.62 0.19 4.67
C LEU A 437 -13.89 -0.24 5.95
N VAL A 438 -13.18 0.72 6.56
CA VAL A 438 -12.43 0.53 7.80
C VAL A 438 -13.04 1.37 8.90
N PHE A 439 -13.27 0.74 10.05
CA PHE A 439 -13.73 1.43 11.26
C PHE A 439 -12.56 1.68 12.22
N ASP A 440 -12.10 2.93 12.31
CA ASP A 440 -10.90 3.30 13.07
C ASP A 440 -11.17 4.44 14.08
N ALA A 441 -10.09 5.06 14.57
CA ALA A 441 -10.20 6.18 15.52
C ALA A 441 -10.91 7.39 14.93
N THR A 442 -10.79 7.62 13.61
CA THR A 442 -11.50 8.69 12.90
C THR A 442 -12.99 8.40 12.90
N SER A 443 -13.40 7.18 12.57
CA SER A 443 -14.82 6.79 12.56
C SER A 443 -15.46 6.92 13.94
N ARG A 444 -14.76 6.51 15.01
CA ARG A 444 -15.22 6.68 16.39
C ARG A 444 -15.41 8.15 16.77
N ARG A 445 -14.43 9.00 16.47
CA ARG A 445 -14.52 10.43 16.74
C ARG A 445 -15.72 11.07 16.02
N LEU A 446 -15.95 10.71 14.76
CA LEU A 446 -17.06 11.25 13.97
C LEU A 446 -18.43 10.84 14.53
N LEU A 447 -18.56 9.62 15.06
CA LEU A 447 -19.78 9.19 15.77
C LEU A 447 -20.01 10.02 17.04
N ASP A 448 -18.96 10.16 17.86
CA ASP A 448 -19.01 10.90 19.12
C ASP A 448 -19.42 12.37 18.90
N GLU A 449 -18.92 13.01 17.84
CA GLU A 449 -19.21 14.40 17.47
C GLU A 449 -20.70 14.65 17.19
N VAL A 450 -21.40 13.67 16.63
CA VAL A 450 -22.85 13.77 16.32
C VAL A 450 -23.73 13.03 17.33
N GLY A 451 -23.13 12.42 18.37
CA GLY A 451 -23.83 11.67 19.41
C GLY A 451 -24.44 10.36 18.91
N TYR A 452 -23.88 9.75 17.86
CA TYR A 452 -24.30 8.44 17.35
C TYR A 452 -23.48 7.31 17.96
N THR A 453 -24.02 6.10 17.94
CA THR A 453 -23.31 4.86 18.26
C THR A 453 -23.42 3.88 17.11
N LEU A 454 -22.72 2.74 17.20
CA LEU A 454 -22.82 1.69 16.18
C LEU A 454 -24.23 1.09 16.08
N GLU A 455 -25.00 1.17 17.17
CA GLU A 455 -26.38 0.72 17.30
C GLU A 455 -27.41 1.77 16.87
N THR A 456 -26.98 2.99 16.49
CA THR A 456 -27.88 4.00 15.95
C THR A 456 -28.44 3.53 14.62
N VAL A 457 -29.77 3.49 14.51
CA VAL A 457 -30.47 3.34 13.23
C VAL A 457 -30.44 4.69 12.50
N LEU A 458 -29.73 4.74 11.38
CA LEU A 458 -29.53 5.99 10.66
C LEU A 458 -30.79 6.34 9.85
N PRO A 459 -31.34 7.58 9.97
CA PRO A 459 -32.55 7.96 9.26
C PRO A 459 -32.45 7.74 7.74
N ALA A 460 -33.58 7.38 7.13
CA ALA A 460 -33.63 7.09 5.69
C ALA A 460 -33.14 8.28 4.85
N GLY A 461 -32.13 8.05 4.02
CA GLY A 461 -31.48 9.04 3.16
C GLY A 461 -30.40 9.88 3.83
N GLU A 462 -30.17 9.73 5.14
CA GLU A 462 -29.10 10.44 5.84
C GLU A 462 -27.75 9.79 5.53
N LEU A 463 -26.78 10.62 5.13
CA LEU A 463 -25.42 10.19 4.80
C LEU A 463 -24.51 10.41 6.01
N PHE A 464 -23.89 9.34 6.49
CA PHE A 464 -22.89 9.41 7.55
C PHE A 464 -21.50 9.03 7.04
N TYR A 465 -20.54 9.93 7.20
CA TYR A 465 -19.15 9.70 6.82
C TYR A 465 -18.38 8.98 7.95
N LEU A 466 -17.67 7.92 7.59
CA LEU A 466 -16.80 7.16 8.48
C LEU A 466 -15.35 7.69 8.46
N GLN A 467 -15.02 8.52 7.48
CA GLN A 467 -13.69 9.10 7.28
C GLN A 467 -13.82 10.57 6.84
N THR A 468 -12.86 11.40 7.24
CA THR A 468 -12.82 12.81 6.81
C THR A 468 -12.05 13.03 5.50
N LYS A 469 -11.19 12.07 5.13
CA LYS A 469 -10.35 12.12 3.93
C LYS A 469 -10.76 11.06 2.93
N ILE A 470 -10.61 11.38 1.65
CA ILE A 470 -10.79 10.43 0.55
C ILE A 470 -9.54 9.55 0.46
N THR A 471 -9.63 8.33 1.00
CA THR A 471 -8.55 7.34 0.96
C THR A 471 -9.10 6.01 0.45
N ALA A 472 -8.61 5.54 -0.69
CA ALA A 472 -9.07 4.31 -1.34
C ALA A 472 -9.09 3.13 -0.35
N ALA A 473 -7.95 2.86 0.30
CA ALA A 473 -7.76 1.76 1.26
C ALA A 473 -8.62 1.86 2.55
N LEU A 474 -9.35 2.95 2.76
CA LEU A 474 -10.30 3.11 3.87
C LEU A 474 -11.75 2.97 3.42
N GLY A 475 -12.00 2.59 2.16
CA GLY A 475 -13.33 2.31 1.61
C GLY A 475 -14.00 3.51 0.95
N ALA A 476 -13.23 4.38 0.29
CA ALA A 476 -13.79 5.47 -0.52
C ALA A 476 -14.74 4.95 -1.63
N ASP A 477 -15.69 5.81 -2.02
CA ASP A 477 -16.59 5.56 -3.15
C ASP A 477 -16.21 6.39 -4.37
N TYR A 478 -16.59 5.87 -5.53
CA TYR A 478 -16.42 6.45 -6.84
C TYR A 478 -17.76 6.46 -7.57
N VAL A 479 -18.27 7.65 -7.85
CA VAL A 479 -19.59 7.84 -8.48
C VAL A 479 -19.38 8.40 -9.88
N ASP A 480 -19.86 7.70 -10.91
CA ASP A 480 -19.89 8.23 -12.28
C ASP A 480 -20.80 9.46 -12.33
N CYS A 481 -20.21 10.59 -12.70
CA CYS A 481 -20.90 11.86 -12.94
C CYS A 481 -20.55 12.39 -14.34
N THR A 482 -20.26 11.48 -15.27
CA THR A 482 -19.80 11.83 -16.62
C THR A 482 -20.80 12.70 -17.39
N GLU A 483 -22.09 12.47 -17.22
CA GLU A 483 -23.12 13.26 -17.91
C GLU A 483 -23.48 14.56 -17.16
N ASP A 484 -23.05 14.71 -15.91
CA ASP A 484 -23.39 15.84 -15.06
C ASP A 484 -22.39 16.99 -15.19
N LEU A 485 -21.21 16.74 -15.77
CA LEU A 485 -20.14 17.73 -15.89
C LEU A 485 -20.54 18.88 -16.82
N HIS A 486 -20.52 20.10 -16.30
CA HIS A 486 -20.90 21.28 -17.08
C HIS A 486 -20.02 21.44 -18.34
N PRO A 487 -20.59 21.72 -19.53
CA PRO A 487 -19.84 21.84 -20.78
C PRO A 487 -18.69 22.86 -20.75
N SER A 488 -18.80 23.95 -19.99
CA SER A 488 -17.70 24.92 -19.87
C SER A 488 -16.46 24.33 -19.19
N ILE A 489 -16.65 23.37 -18.28
CA ILE A 489 -15.56 22.69 -17.56
C ILE A 489 -14.89 21.71 -18.52
N ILE A 490 -15.69 20.95 -19.29
CA ILE A 490 -15.20 20.08 -20.37
C ILE A 490 -14.32 20.86 -21.33
N GLN A 491 -14.84 21.97 -21.87
CA GLN A 491 -14.11 22.82 -22.83
C GLN A 491 -12.79 23.35 -22.25
N ALA A 492 -12.78 23.76 -20.98
CA ALA A 492 -11.56 24.23 -20.31
C ALA A 492 -10.52 23.09 -20.17
N CYS A 493 -10.94 21.90 -19.76
CA CYS A 493 -10.07 20.73 -19.64
C CYS A 493 -9.51 20.28 -21.00
N GLU A 494 -10.35 20.22 -22.03
CA GLU A 494 -9.93 19.85 -23.39
C GLU A 494 -8.95 20.88 -23.96
N ALA A 495 -9.25 22.18 -23.84
CA ALA A 495 -8.37 23.25 -24.29
C ALA A 495 -7.01 23.20 -23.57
N PHE A 496 -7.00 23.02 -22.25
CA PHE A 496 -5.77 22.86 -21.47
C PHE A 496 -5.00 21.61 -21.89
N ALA A 497 -5.68 20.51 -22.20
CA ALA A 497 -5.04 19.26 -22.59
C ALA A 497 -4.29 19.36 -23.93
N GLN A 498 -4.71 20.24 -24.86
CA GLN A 498 -4.11 20.39 -26.20
C GLN A 498 -2.63 20.81 -26.16
N GLN A 499 -2.17 21.46 -25.08
CA GLN A 499 -0.78 21.91 -24.97
C GLN A 499 0.21 20.76 -24.74
N PHE A 500 -0.28 19.63 -24.24
CA PHE A 500 0.54 18.45 -23.99
C PHE A 500 0.40 17.47 -25.14
N SER A 501 1.40 16.60 -25.34
CA SER A 501 1.25 15.50 -26.31
C SER A 501 0.81 14.19 -25.65
N THR A 502 0.45 14.21 -24.36
CA THR A 502 0.01 13.02 -23.61
C THR A 502 -1.34 12.51 -24.12
N LEU A 503 -1.55 11.19 -24.06
CA LEU A 503 -2.86 10.62 -24.35
C LEU A 503 -3.81 10.71 -23.17
N THR A 504 -3.32 10.77 -21.95
CA THR A 504 -4.17 10.80 -20.76
C THR A 504 -3.82 12.00 -19.90
N LEU A 505 -4.85 12.70 -19.45
CA LEU A 505 -4.75 13.77 -18.47
C LEU A 505 -5.94 13.68 -17.53
N GLY A 506 -5.68 13.52 -16.23
CA GLY A 506 -6.72 13.61 -15.21
C GLY A 506 -6.63 14.93 -14.47
N PHE A 507 -7.75 15.59 -14.23
CA PHE A 507 -7.84 16.79 -13.41
C PHE A 507 -8.52 16.45 -12.09
N ASP A 508 -7.98 17.00 -11.01
CA ASP A 508 -8.60 16.99 -9.68
C ASP A 508 -9.32 18.32 -9.51
N LEU A 509 -10.64 18.27 -9.45
CA LEU A 509 -11.54 19.43 -9.40
C LEU A 509 -12.32 19.42 -8.09
N ILE A 510 -12.44 20.57 -7.45
CA ILE A 510 -13.30 20.75 -6.27
C ILE A 510 -14.36 21.79 -6.60
N THR A 511 -15.64 21.47 -6.41
CA THR A 511 -16.76 22.38 -6.66
C THR A 511 -18.00 21.99 -5.84
N MET A 512 -18.82 22.96 -5.46
CA MET A 512 -20.10 22.72 -4.76
C MET A 512 -21.17 22.12 -5.66
N ASP A 513 -21.03 22.28 -6.97
CA ASP A 513 -21.93 21.73 -7.99
C ASP A 513 -21.14 21.57 -9.29
N ILE A 514 -21.09 20.37 -9.84
CA ILE A 514 -20.32 20.08 -11.06
C ILE A 514 -21.11 20.38 -12.34
N SER A 515 -22.43 20.56 -12.21
CA SER A 515 -23.35 20.84 -13.32
C SER A 515 -23.44 22.31 -13.69
N ARG A 516 -22.68 23.17 -12.99
CA ARG A 516 -22.65 24.63 -13.20
C ARG A 516 -21.24 25.13 -13.50
N PRO A 517 -21.09 26.31 -14.12
CA PRO A 517 -19.78 26.93 -14.32
C PRO A 517 -19.03 27.16 -12.99
N LEU A 518 -17.72 26.90 -12.96
CA LEU A 518 -16.89 27.04 -11.74
C LEU A 518 -16.92 28.43 -11.11
N ALA A 519 -17.09 29.48 -11.93
CA ALA A 519 -17.21 30.85 -11.46
C ALA A 519 -18.45 31.08 -10.59
N GLU A 520 -19.52 30.27 -10.76
CA GLU A 520 -20.76 30.37 -10.00
C GLU A 520 -20.73 29.52 -8.73
N THR A 521 -19.90 28.48 -8.70
CA THR A 521 -19.85 27.48 -7.63
C THR A 521 -18.63 27.64 -6.72
N GLN A 522 -17.79 28.66 -7.01
CA GLN A 522 -16.50 28.88 -6.37
C GLN A 522 -15.58 27.65 -6.46
N GLY A 523 -15.72 26.87 -7.52
CA GLY A 523 -14.91 25.69 -7.76
C GLY A 523 -13.56 26.01 -8.37
N ALA A 524 -12.61 25.09 -8.21
CA ALA A 524 -11.24 25.25 -8.70
C ALA A 524 -10.56 23.91 -8.99
N PHE A 525 -9.64 23.92 -9.94
CA PHE A 525 -8.73 22.82 -10.24
C PHE A 525 -7.59 22.80 -9.22
N ASN A 526 -7.45 21.70 -8.50
CA ASN A 526 -6.43 21.50 -7.48
C ASN A 526 -5.11 20.97 -8.09
N GLU A 527 -5.19 20.06 -9.06
CA GLU A 527 -4.04 19.54 -9.81
C GLU A 527 -4.45 18.86 -11.12
N TYR A 528 -3.47 18.58 -11.99
CA TYR A 528 -3.62 17.61 -13.08
C TYR A 528 -2.53 16.52 -13.03
N ASN A 529 -2.81 15.40 -13.68
CA ASN A 529 -2.02 14.19 -13.62
C ASN A 529 -1.92 13.51 -15.01
N PHE A 530 -0.70 13.29 -15.49
CA PHE A 530 -0.45 12.56 -16.75
C PHE A 530 -0.77 11.07 -16.65
N LEU A 531 -0.74 10.51 -15.44
CA LEU A 531 -0.98 9.10 -15.16
C LEU A 531 -2.19 8.96 -14.23
N PRO A 532 -3.39 9.35 -14.70
CA PRO A 532 -4.58 9.30 -13.88
C PRO A 532 -4.94 7.85 -13.54
N TYR A 533 -5.67 7.68 -12.44
CA TYR A 533 -6.27 6.40 -12.07
C TYR A 533 -7.47 6.12 -12.97
N VAL A 534 -7.20 5.51 -14.13
CA VAL A 534 -8.23 5.15 -15.13
C VAL A 534 -9.21 4.10 -14.61
N ASP A 535 -8.76 3.29 -13.64
CA ASP A 535 -9.56 2.26 -13.00
C ASP A 535 -10.74 2.83 -12.19
N LEU A 536 -10.67 4.10 -11.75
CA LEU A 536 -11.81 4.77 -11.11
C LEU A 536 -13.01 4.90 -12.04
N HIS A 537 -12.76 5.08 -13.35
CA HIS A 537 -13.81 5.22 -14.36
C HIS A 537 -14.31 3.85 -14.85
N GLU A 538 -13.40 2.87 -14.97
CA GLU A 538 -13.71 1.49 -15.39
C GLU A 538 -14.45 0.69 -14.31
N HIS A 539 -14.22 1.02 -13.03
CA HIS A 539 -14.67 0.23 -11.89
C HIS A 539 -15.31 1.09 -10.79
N CYS A 540 -15.97 2.19 -11.16
CA CYS A 540 -16.81 2.94 -10.22
C CYS A 540 -17.89 2.03 -9.62
N ASN A 541 -18.26 2.30 -8.36
CA ASN A 541 -19.27 1.51 -7.66
C ASN A 541 -20.68 2.08 -7.76
N ILE A 542 -20.82 3.36 -8.11
CA ILE A 542 -22.12 4.02 -8.28
C ILE A 542 -22.18 4.63 -9.67
N GLY A 543 -23.25 4.37 -10.41
CA GLY A 543 -23.43 4.85 -11.78
C GLY A 543 -22.82 3.93 -12.84
N ARG A 544 -22.48 4.48 -14.00
CA ARG A 544 -22.06 3.69 -15.17
C ARG A 544 -20.54 3.57 -15.24
N GLN A 545 -20.05 2.34 -15.28
CA GLN A 545 -18.65 2.05 -15.61
C GLN A 545 -18.34 2.42 -17.06
N ARG A 546 -17.25 3.17 -17.27
CA ARG A 546 -16.86 3.76 -18.56
C ARG A 546 -15.58 3.06 -19.08
N PRO A 547 -15.61 2.45 -20.28
CA PRO A 547 -14.46 1.74 -20.87
C PRO A 547 -13.39 2.69 -21.42
N VAL A 548 -12.85 3.56 -20.56
CA VAL A 548 -11.91 4.64 -20.93
C VAL A 548 -10.55 4.11 -21.39
N CYS A 549 -10.11 2.94 -20.90
CA CYS A 549 -8.89 2.29 -21.38
C CYS A 549 -9.03 1.92 -22.86
N ARG A 550 -10.25 1.59 -23.30
CA ARG A 550 -10.50 1.29 -24.71
C ARG A 550 -10.26 2.48 -25.62
N LEU A 551 -10.53 3.71 -25.17
CA LEU A 551 -10.25 4.92 -25.95
C LEU A 551 -8.74 5.11 -26.21
N VAL A 552 -7.90 4.75 -25.23
CA VAL A 552 -6.44 4.80 -25.39
C VAL A 552 -5.99 3.82 -26.47
N TRP A 553 -6.45 2.57 -26.39
CA TRP A 553 -6.09 1.56 -27.38
C TRP A 553 -6.65 1.83 -28.77
N ASP A 554 -7.88 2.35 -28.88
CA ASP A 554 -8.46 2.78 -30.17
C ASP A 554 -7.54 3.84 -30.82
N TYR A 555 -7.01 4.79 -30.05
CA TYR A 555 -6.05 5.77 -30.56
C TYR A 555 -4.74 5.11 -31.03
N ILE A 556 -4.20 4.16 -30.26
CA ILE A 556 -2.98 3.43 -30.65
C ILE A 556 -3.18 2.71 -31.98
N GLU A 557 -4.29 2.01 -32.16
CA GLU A 557 -4.59 1.27 -33.37
C GLU A 557 -4.80 2.20 -34.57
N ALA A 558 -5.48 3.32 -34.37
CA ALA A 558 -5.74 4.32 -35.42
C ALA A 558 -4.48 5.09 -35.86
N ASN A 559 -3.41 5.06 -35.06
CA ASN A 559 -2.14 5.77 -35.31
C ASN A 559 -0.95 4.81 -35.33
N ALA A 560 -1.20 3.53 -35.61
CA ALA A 560 -0.24 2.44 -35.62
C ALA A 560 1.06 2.81 -36.36
N GLU A 561 0.94 3.46 -37.52
CA GLU A 561 2.03 3.87 -38.39
C GLU A 561 2.97 4.91 -37.78
N ARG A 562 2.50 5.63 -36.75
CA ARG A 562 3.29 6.65 -36.04
C ARG A 562 4.10 6.04 -34.89
N VAL A 563 3.76 4.83 -34.46
CA VAL A 563 4.45 4.15 -33.37
C VAL A 563 5.91 3.92 -33.78
N VAL A 564 6.86 4.16 -32.88
CA VAL A 564 8.27 3.95 -33.17
C VAL A 564 8.90 3.03 -32.16
N THR A 565 9.54 2.00 -32.68
CA THR A 565 10.32 1.05 -31.89
C THR A 565 11.66 0.81 -32.58
N ARG A 566 12.71 0.52 -31.80
CA ARG A 566 14.03 0.13 -32.32
C ARG A 566 14.14 -1.37 -32.63
N GLU A 567 13.27 -2.18 -32.04
CA GLU A 567 13.40 -3.65 -32.00
C GLU A 567 12.33 -4.38 -32.84
N PHE A 568 11.28 -3.68 -33.27
CA PHE A 568 10.11 -4.25 -33.94
C PHE A 568 9.72 -3.44 -35.17
N LYS A 569 9.05 -4.11 -36.10
CA LYS A 569 8.21 -3.41 -37.06
C LYS A 569 7.08 -2.71 -36.28
N PRO A 570 6.97 -1.38 -36.36
CA PRO A 570 5.87 -0.68 -35.73
C PRO A 570 4.53 -1.13 -36.33
N PHE A 571 3.46 -0.88 -35.57
CA PHE A 571 2.13 -1.40 -35.86
C PHE A 571 1.62 -0.94 -37.23
#